data_AF-A0A1H3K5X9-F1
#
_entry.id   AF-A0A1H3K5X9-F1
#
_cell.length_a   1.000
_cell.length_b   1.000
_cell.length_c   1.000
_cell.angle_alpha   90.00
_cell.angle_beta   90.00
_cell.angle_gamma   90.00
#
_symmetry.space_group_name_H-M   'P 1'
#
loop_
_entity.id
_entity.type
_entity.pdbx_description
1 polymer ?
#
loop_
_entity_poly.entity_id
_entity_poly.type
_entity_poly.pdbx_seq_one_letter_code
_entity_poly.pdbx_strand_id
1 'polypeptide(L)'
;MFEFILKQLKSKKGFTLVELVVVIAILGILAAIAVPRLGGFSDGAKKAKVEAEHRQLISAIQMWQANSSDVDSFPSNLDALKDYFDDIEKVKETKQKDGSTLAHAIDSDKKTLTSTWDPDTNNKIEWVYPTPAGD
;
A
#
# COMPACT_ATOMS: atom_id res chain seq x y z
N MET A 1 20.92 -17.91 57.30
CA MET A 1 20.15 -17.74 56.05
C MET A 1 20.79 -16.71 55.10
N PHE A 2 21.32 -15.59 55.61
CA PHE A 2 22.03 -14.58 54.79
C PHE A 2 23.38 -15.04 54.18
N GLU A 3 24.09 -15.95 54.84
CA GLU A 3 25.39 -16.49 54.37
C GLU A 3 25.30 -17.31 53.06
N PHE A 4 24.14 -17.91 52.75
CA PHE A 4 23.95 -18.70 51.53
C PHE A 4 23.90 -17.84 50.27
N ILE A 5 23.40 -16.60 50.41
CA ILE A 5 23.21 -15.65 49.30
C ILE A 5 24.56 -15.06 48.85
N LEU A 6 25.50 -14.83 49.79
CA LEU A 6 26.82 -14.29 49.47
C LEU A 6 27.74 -15.29 48.77
N LYS A 7 27.55 -16.60 49.00
CA LYS A 7 28.35 -17.66 48.37
C LYS A 7 28.01 -17.88 46.89
N GLN A 8 26.80 -17.51 46.46
CA GLN A 8 26.34 -17.61 45.07
C GLN A 8 26.85 -16.49 44.15
N LEU A 9 27.41 -15.40 44.70
CA LEU A 9 27.92 -14.25 43.93
C LEU A 9 29.35 -14.44 43.40
N LYS A 10 30.07 -15.48 43.82
CA LYS A 10 31.47 -15.76 43.41
C LYS A 10 31.63 -16.55 42.11
N SER A 11 30.54 -16.85 41.40
CA SER A 11 30.57 -17.51 40.09
C SER A 11 30.05 -16.57 38.99
N LYS A 12 30.65 -15.38 38.86
CA LYS A 12 30.44 -14.57 37.65
C LYS A 12 31.44 -15.00 36.59
N LYS A 13 31.07 -15.99 35.76
CA LYS A 13 31.75 -16.22 34.49
C LYS A 13 31.50 -14.97 33.63
N GLY A 14 32.52 -14.14 33.44
CA GLY A 14 32.45 -12.96 32.60
C GLY A 14 32.32 -13.36 31.13
N PHE A 15 31.48 -12.63 30.40
CA PHE A 15 31.36 -12.77 28.94
C PHE A 15 32.70 -12.44 28.29
N THR A 16 33.18 -13.26 27.35
CA THR A 16 34.43 -12.97 26.67
C THR A 16 34.22 -11.89 25.61
N LEU A 17 35.23 -11.06 25.35
CA LEU A 17 35.17 -10.09 24.25
C LEU A 17 34.97 -10.80 22.90
N VAL A 18 35.55 -11.99 22.76
CA VAL A 18 35.43 -12.81 21.53
C VAL A 18 33.99 -13.25 21.30
N GLU A 19 33.26 -13.69 22.33
CA GLU A 19 31.83 -14.00 22.21
C GLU A 19 31.02 -12.79 21.72
N LEU A 20 31.31 -11.60 22.22
CA LEU A 20 30.59 -10.40 21.79
C LEU A 20 30.89 -10.06 20.33
N VAL A 21 32.16 -10.17 19.93
CA VAL A 21 32.61 -9.86 18.56
C VAL A 21 31.99 -10.82 17.55
N VAL A 22 31.92 -12.12 17.86
CA VAL A 22 31.28 -13.11 16.98
C VAL A 22 29.78 -12.84 16.83
N VAL A 23 29.09 -12.47 17.92
CA VAL A 23 27.65 -12.17 17.88
C VAL A 23 27.35 -10.97 16.99
N ILE A 24 28.07 -9.85 17.15
CA ILE A 24 27.84 -8.67 16.32
C ILE A 24 28.25 -8.90 14.85
N ALA A 25 29.24 -9.77 14.60
CA ALA A 25 29.61 -10.16 13.24
C ALA A 25 28.48 -10.94 12.55
N ILE A 26 27.87 -11.91 13.24
CA ILE A 26 26.71 -12.66 12.72
C ILE A 26 25.50 -11.73 12.52
N LEU A 27 25.20 -10.86 13.50
CA LEU A 27 24.12 -9.87 13.37
C LEU A 27 24.36 -8.91 12.20
N GLY A 28 25.61 -8.51 11.94
CA GLY A 28 25.98 -7.69 10.78
C GLY A 28 25.69 -8.38 9.44
N ILE A 29 26.03 -9.66 9.31
CA ILE A 29 25.75 -10.44 8.09
C ILE A 29 24.23 -10.60 7.88
N LEU A 30 23.49 -10.92 8.95
CA LEU A 30 22.04 -11.06 8.89
C LEU A 30 21.36 -9.74 8.51
N ALA A 31 21.79 -8.62 9.10
CA ALA A 31 21.28 -7.30 8.79
C ALA A 31 21.53 -6.90 7.33
N ALA A 32 22.72 -7.20 6.79
CA ALA A 32 23.08 -6.91 5.40
C ALA A 32 22.18 -7.61 4.38
N ILE A 33 21.72 -8.83 4.66
CA ILE A 33 20.83 -9.59 3.77
C ILE A 33 19.36 -9.20 3.97
N ALA A 34 18.96 -8.86 5.21
CA ALA A 34 17.58 -8.56 5.55
C ALA A 34 17.10 -7.20 5.00
N VAL A 35 17.92 -6.14 5.12
CA VAL A 35 17.54 -4.77 4.76
C VAL A 35 17.12 -4.57 3.29
N PRO A 36 17.85 -5.06 2.26
CA PRO A 36 17.50 -4.78 0.86
C PRO A 36 16.16 -5.41 0.40
N ARG A 37 15.65 -6.43 1.10
CA ARG A 37 14.40 -7.11 0.71
C ARG A 37 13.13 -6.35 1.09
N LEU A 38 13.22 -5.36 1.98
CA LEU A 38 12.05 -4.64 2.50
C LEU A 38 11.48 -3.60 1.52
N GLY A 39 12.30 -3.06 0.60
CA GLY A 39 11.88 -1.99 -0.31
C GLY A 39 10.85 -2.40 -1.36
N GLY A 40 11.03 -3.57 -2.00
CA GLY A 40 10.18 -4.00 -3.13
C GLY A 40 8.79 -4.54 -2.71
N PHE A 41 8.67 -5.09 -1.51
CA PHE A 41 7.40 -5.68 -1.03
C PHE A 41 6.31 -4.62 -0.80
N SER A 42 6.71 -3.42 -0.35
CA SER A 42 5.78 -2.31 -0.13
C SER A 42 5.17 -1.80 -1.45
N ASP A 43 5.93 -1.84 -2.54
CA ASP A 43 5.51 -1.30 -3.84
C ASP A 43 4.40 -2.15 -4.48
N GLY A 44 4.60 -3.47 -4.52
CA GLY A 44 3.61 -4.41 -5.03
C GLY A 44 2.29 -4.39 -4.23
N ALA A 45 2.38 -4.25 -2.90
CA ALA A 45 1.21 -4.14 -2.04
C ALA A 45 0.40 -2.86 -2.32
N LYS A 46 1.07 -1.72 -2.54
CA LYS A 46 0.40 -0.46 -2.88
C LYS A 46 -0.24 -0.50 -4.28
N LYS A 47 0.46 -1.08 -5.26
CA LYS A 47 -0.12 -1.33 -6.59
C LYS A 47 -1.39 -2.17 -6.49
N ALA A 48 -1.32 -3.30 -5.79
CA ALA A 48 -2.47 -4.20 -5.61
C ALA A 48 -3.64 -3.51 -4.90
N LYS A 49 -3.35 -2.61 -3.96
CA LYS A 49 -4.35 -1.76 -3.31
C LYS A 49 -5.07 -0.86 -4.33
N VAL A 50 -4.33 -0.09 -5.14
CA VAL A 50 -4.91 0.79 -6.18
C VAL A 50 -5.76 -0.01 -7.17
N GLU A 51 -5.31 -1.19 -7.56
CA GLU A 51 -6.05 -2.07 -8.47
C GLU A 51 -7.36 -2.60 -7.82
N ALA A 52 -7.32 -2.94 -6.54
CA ALA A 52 -8.50 -3.37 -5.80
C ALA A 52 -9.51 -2.23 -5.62
N GLU A 53 -9.03 -1.04 -5.26
CA GLU A 53 -9.85 0.17 -5.13
C GLU A 53 -10.49 0.55 -6.48
N HIS A 54 -9.76 0.43 -7.59
CA HIS A 54 -10.32 0.63 -8.93
C HIS A 54 -11.54 -0.27 -9.19
N ARG A 55 -11.45 -1.57 -8.86
CA ARG A 55 -12.59 -2.49 -9.02
C ARG A 55 -13.77 -2.13 -8.11
N GLN A 56 -13.52 -1.71 -6.88
CA GLN A 56 -14.57 -1.25 -5.96
C GLN A 56 -15.27 -0.01 -6.49
N LEU A 57 -14.51 0.95 -7.04
CA LEU A 57 -15.06 2.13 -7.67
C LEU A 57 -15.90 1.80 -8.90
N ILE A 58 -15.49 0.84 -9.74
CA ILE A 58 -16.32 0.36 -10.86
C ILE A 58 -17.68 -0.14 -10.34
N SER A 59 -17.67 -1.00 -9.32
CA SER A 59 -18.92 -1.50 -8.73
C SER A 59 -19.81 -0.37 -8.20
N ALA A 60 -19.21 0.63 -7.53
CA ALA A 60 -19.94 1.80 -7.05
C ALA A 60 -20.52 2.64 -8.19
N ILE A 61 -19.77 2.84 -9.28
CA ILE A 61 -20.24 3.55 -10.48
C ILE A 61 -21.42 2.80 -11.12
N GLN A 62 -21.34 1.49 -11.24
CA GLN A 62 -22.43 0.68 -11.79
C GLN A 62 -23.70 0.76 -10.95
N MET A 63 -23.57 0.74 -9.61
CA MET A 63 -24.69 0.92 -8.70
C MET A 63 -25.28 2.33 -8.78
N TRP A 64 -24.43 3.35 -8.90
CA TRP A 64 -24.84 4.73 -9.10
C TRP A 64 -25.63 4.88 -10.41
N GLN A 65 -25.12 4.31 -11.51
CA GLN A 65 -25.77 4.33 -12.82
C GLN A 65 -27.11 3.59 -12.82
N ALA A 66 -27.20 2.44 -12.12
CA ALA A 66 -28.45 1.69 -12.01
C ALA A 66 -29.57 2.45 -11.29
N ASN A 67 -29.22 3.41 -10.43
CA ASN A 67 -30.17 4.30 -9.75
C ASN A 67 -30.36 5.65 -10.47
N SER A 68 -29.60 5.90 -11.52
CA SER A 68 -29.75 7.10 -12.34
C SER A 68 -30.88 6.92 -13.35
N SER A 69 -31.61 8.01 -13.63
CA SER A 69 -32.65 8.00 -14.66
C SER A 69 -32.09 8.05 -16.09
N ASP A 70 -30.81 8.38 -16.23
CA ASP A 70 -30.09 8.48 -17.49
C ASP A 70 -29.03 7.38 -17.60
N VAL A 71 -29.19 6.49 -18.59
CA VAL A 71 -28.32 5.33 -18.84
C VAL A 71 -26.92 5.73 -19.32
N ASP A 72 -26.78 6.94 -19.87
CA ASP A 72 -25.50 7.46 -20.35
C ASP A 72 -24.81 8.37 -19.32
N SER A 73 -25.40 8.53 -18.14
CA SER A 73 -24.84 9.37 -17.10
C SER A 73 -23.61 8.74 -16.44
N PHE A 74 -22.66 9.59 -16.04
CA PHE A 74 -21.46 9.19 -15.30
C PHE A 74 -21.31 10.11 -14.09
N PRO A 75 -20.79 9.62 -12.94
CA PRO A 75 -20.57 10.47 -11.79
C PRO A 75 -19.63 11.63 -12.13
N SER A 76 -19.91 12.81 -11.56
CA SER A 76 -19.12 14.02 -11.81
C SER A 76 -17.75 13.99 -11.12
N ASN A 77 -17.62 13.25 -10.02
CA ASN A 77 -16.41 13.09 -9.23
C ASN A 77 -16.57 11.90 -8.27
N LEU A 78 -15.52 11.60 -7.50
CA LEU A 78 -15.53 10.53 -6.50
C LEU A 78 -16.55 10.78 -5.37
N ASP A 79 -16.83 12.04 -5.00
CA ASP A 79 -17.83 12.36 -3.96
C ASP A 79 -19.25 11.92 -4.33
N ALA A 80 -19.59 11.85 -5.62
CA ALA A 80 -20.89 11.37 -6.09
C ALA A 80 -21.15 9.89 -5.74
N LEU A 81 -20.11 9.14 -5.36
CA LEU A 81 -20.18 7.72 -5.02
C LEU A 81 -20.33 7.46 -3.50
N LYS A 82 -20.43 8.50 -2.65
CA LYS A 82 -20.51 8.36 -1.18
C LYS A 82 -21.60 7.41 -0.72
N ASP A 83 -22.78 7.48 -1.33
CA ASP A 83 -23.92 6.66 -0.92
C ASP A 83 -23.82 5.20 -1.42
N TYR A 84 -22.83 4.91 -2.28
CA TYR A 84 -22.63 3.62 -2.93
C TYR A 84 -21.33 2.93 -2.50
N PHE A 85 -20.45 3.64 -1.79
CA PHE A 85 -19.15 3.13 -1.35
C PHE A 85 -18.65 3.84 -0.07
N ASP A 86 -18.70 3.12 1.05
CA ASP A 86 -18.39 3.65 2.38
C ASP A 86 -16.95 4.17 2.52
N ASP A 87 -15.99 3.54 1.84
CA ASP A 87 -14.56 3.86 1.97
C ASP A 87 -14.09 4.95 1.00
N ILE A 88 -15.01 5.70 0.39
CA ILE A 88 -14.66 6.68 -0.65
C ILE A 88 -13.70 7.77 -0.19
N GLU A 89 -13.79 8.23 1.07
CA GLU A 89 -12.86 9.25 1.59
C GLU A 89 -11.43 8.71 1.69
N LYS A 90 -11.26 7.42 2.00
CA LYS A 90 -9.94 6.78 2.03
C LYS A 90 -9.38 6.64 0.61
N VAL A 91 -10.23 6.25 -0.34
CA VAL A 91 -9.82 6.01 -1.73
C VAL A 91 -9.47 7.31 -2.45
N LYS A 92 -10.18 8.41 -2.19
CA LYS A 92 -9.83 9.74 -2.72
C LYS A 92 -8.45 10.21 -2.30
N GLU A 93 -8.00 9.80 -1.11
CA GLU A 93 -6.69 10.15 -0.58
C GLU A 93 -5.59 9.16 -0.98
N THR A 94 -5.93 8.05 -1.66
CA THR A 94 -4.92 7.11 -2.14
C THR A 94 -4.02 7.81 -3.15
N LYS A 95 -2.73 7.83 -2.82
CA LYS A 95 -1.67 8.44 -3.63
C LYS A 95 -0.89 7.38 -4.38
N GLN A 96 -0.28 7.81 -5.49
CA GLN A 96 0.70 7.03 -6.22
C GLN A 96 2.00 6.90 -5.42
N LYS A 97 2.98 6.16 -5.97
CA LYS A 97 4.26 5.94 -5.30
C LYS A 97 5.01 7.23 -4.99
N ASP A 98 4.83 8.27 -5.81
CA ASP A 98 5.42 9.60 -5.63
C ASP A 98 4.97 10.32 -4.33
N GLY A 99 3.87 9.88 -3.71
CA GLY A 99 3.30 10.49 -2.51
C GLY A 99 2.63 11.86 -2.73
N SER A 100 2.48 12.32 -3.96
CA SER A 100 1.94 13.63 -4.31
C SER A 100 0.73 13.57 -5.23
N THR A 101 0.70 12.64 -6.18
CA THR A 101 -0.41 12.51 -7.12
C THR A 101 -1.45 11.52 -6.61
N LEU A 102 -2.72 11.81 -6.83
CA LEU A 102 -3.81 10.90 -6.50
C LEU A 102 -3.82 9.73 -7.50
N ALA A 103 -4.18 8.55 -6.99
CA ALA A 103 -4.22 7.34 -7.80
C ALA A 103 -5.51 7.22 -8.62
N HIS A 104 -6.60 7.88 -8.21
CA HIS A 104 -7.93 7.74 -8.82
C HIS A 104 -8.48 9.09 -9.26
N ALA A 105 -8.99 9.14 -10.49
CA ALA A 105 -9.65 10.32 -11.04
C ALA A 105 -10.87 9.91 -11.85
N ILE A 106 -11.94 10.69 -11.73
CA ILE A 106 -13.12 10.60 -12.57
C ILE A 106 -13.12 11.81 -13.50
N ASP A 107 -13.22 11.56 -14.80
CA ASP A 107 -13.37 12.55 -15.85
C ASP A 107 -14.82 12.49 -16.33
N SER A 108 -15.61 13.51 -15.96
CA SER A 108 -17.04 13.58 -16.30
C SER A 108 -17.29 13.78 -17.80
N ASP A 109 -16.37 14.47 -18.47
CA ASP A 109 -16.51 14.82 -19.89
C ASP A 109 -16.24 13.59 -20.76
N LYS A 110 -15.23 12.81 -20.40
CA LYS A 110 -14.91 11.54 -21.06
C LYS A 110 -15.71 10.37 -20.53
N LYS A 111 -16.43 10.54 -19.42
CA LYS A 111 -17.19 9.49 -18.72
C LYS A 111 -16.29 8.31 -18.33
N THR A 112 -15.11 8.61 -17.79
CA THR A 112 -14.11 7.60 -17.46
C THR A 112 -13.64 7.71 -16.01
N LEU A 113 -13.48 6.57 -15.36
CA LEU A 113 -12.67 6.37 -14.17
C LEU A 113 -11.28 5.92 -14.61
N THR A 114 -10.26 6.69 -14.24
CA THR A 114 -8.86 6.35 -14.44
C THR A 114 -8.19 6.11 -13.11
N SER A 115 -7.58 4.93 -12.96
CA SER A 115 -6.67 4.62 -11.87
C SER A 115 -5.25 4.49 -12.39
N THR A 116 -4.30 5.21 -11.82
CA THR A 116 -2.90 5.20 -12.25
C THR A 116 -1.98 4.73 -11.13
N TRP A 117 -1.05 3.84 -11.48
CA TRP A 117 0.09 3.49 -10.65
C TRP A 117 1.38 3.64 -11.44
N ASP A 118 2.16 4.66 -11.09
CA ASP A 118 3.52 4.83 -11.63
C ASP A 118 4.56 4.43 -10.57
N PRO A 119 5.19 3.23 -10.69
CA PRO A 119 6.24 2.82 -9.77
C PRO A 119 7.58 3.51 -10.05
N ASP A 120 7.84 3.97 -11.26
CA ASP A 120 9.07 4.63 -11.70
C ASP A 120 8.71 5.31 -13.03
N THR A 121 9.04 6.60 -13.25
CA THR A 121 8.54 7.50 -14.33
C THR A 121 8.54 6.97 -15.78
N ASN A 122 9.00 5.74 -16.03
CA ASN A 122 9.03 5.03 -17.30
C ASN A 122 8.12 3.78 -17.35
N ASN A 123 7.36 3.42 -16.31
CA ASN A 123 6.51 2.21 -16.30
C ASN A 123 5.12 2.44 -15.69
N LYS A 124 4.48 3.54 -16.11
CA LYS A 124 3.11 3.90 -15.72
C LYS A 124 2.14 2.77 -16.10
N ILE A 125 1.35 2.34 -15.11
CA ILE A 125 0.23 1.41 -15.29
C ILE A 125 -1.05 2.21 -15.13
N GLU A 126 -1.98 2.04 -16.07
CA GLU A 126 -3.24 2.76 -16.10
C GLU A 126 -4.38 1.78 -16.32
N TRP A 127 -5.39 1.86 -15.45
CA TRP A 127 -6.65 1.14 -15.57
C TRP A 127 -7.76 2.15 -15.85
N VAL A 128 -8.49 1.94 -16.94
CA VAL A 128 -9.56 2.84 -17.40
C VAL A 128 -10.88 2.09 -17.46
N TYR A 129 -11.92 2.69 -16.91
CA TYR A 129 -13.30 2.21 -17.00
C TYR A 129 -14.23 3.34 -17.50
N PRO A 130 -15.18 3.09 -18.42
CA PRO A 130 -15.36 1.83 -19.16
C PRO A 130 -14.15 1.55 -20.06
N THR A 131 -13.84 0.26 -20.26
CA THR A 131 -12.75 -0.14 -21.15
C THR A 131 -13.02 0.45 -22.53
N PRO A 132 -12.09 1.21 -23.13
CA PRO A 132 -12.28 1.76 -24.46
C PRO A 132 -12.64 0.63 -25.43
N ALA A 133 -13.66 0.84 -26.25
CA ALA A 133 -13.93 -0.07 -27.36
C ALA A 133 -12.68 -0.06 -28.24
N GLY A 134 -11.99 -1.19 -28.33
CA GLY A 134 -10.88 -1.33 -29.26
C GLY A 134 -11.41 -1.22 -30.69
N ASP A 135 -10.78 -0.37 -31.49
CA ASP A 135 -10.87 -0.45 -32.96
C ASP A 135 -10.19 -1.74 -33.45
#